data_AF-A0A2W6E091-F1
#
_entry.id   AF-A0A2W6E091-F1
#
_cell.length_a   1.000
_cell.length_b   1.000
_cell.length_c   1.000
_cell.angle_alpha   90.00
_cell.angle_beta   90.00
_cell.angle_gamma   90.00
#
_symmetry.space_group_name_H-M   'P 1'
#
loop_
_entity.id
_entity.type
_entity.pdbx_description
1 polymer ?
#
loop_
_entity_poly.entity_id
_entity_poly.type
_entity_poly.pdbx_seq_one_letter_code
_entity_poly.pdbx_strand_id
1 'polypeptide(L)'
;MKRLLDPDALRALARGCAVLGAGGGGDTYLALLQALQATGDFGPASLVDVDELPDEALIMPCGGIGAPTVSIEKIENGDEGERLRDQLQHLTGRQVAALMAGEIGGGNGVLPVTWAARMGLPVVDADGMGRAFPEVPQVTMQLAGISPSPAVITDERGNLVVFQAISGHWMERLERAAAVEFGGAASSTEFSLTAAQARHATVRNSVSLAIRIGEAVMKAKDSPVAALIAEIGAFRLVTGKISDVERHTTSGFVRGSVVIEGLGADAGRLIRL
;
A
#
# COMPACT_ATOMS: atom_id res chain seq x y z
N MET A 1 -0.50 21.48 5.77
CA MET A 1 -0.28 20.54 4.67
C MET A 1 1.21 20.28 4.61
N LYS A 2 1.67 19.03 4.52
CA LYS A 2 3.12 18.72 4.48
C LYS A 2 3.73 19.01 3.12
N ARG A 3 3.16 18.46 2.06
CA ARG A 3 3.60 18.67 0.66
C ARG A 3 2.49 18.28 -0.32
N LEU A 4 2.63 18.70 -1.58
CA LEU A 4 1.87 18.13 -2.68
C LEU A 4 2.59 16.87 -3.19
N LEU A 5 1.81 15.89 -3.62
CA LEU A 5 2.29 14.68 -4.29
C LEU A 5 2.40 14.95 -5.80
N ASP A 6 3.37 15.80 -6.15
CA ASP A 6 3.71 16.15 -7.53
C ASP A 6 4.44 14.98 -8.26
N PRO A 7 4.70 15.09 -9.58
CA PRO A 7 5.32 13.99 -10.34
C PRO A 7 6.67 13.50 -9.79
N ASP A 8 7.49 14.37 -9.20
CA ASP A 8 8.79 13.97 -8.64
C ASP A 8 8.62 13.31 -7.28
N ALA A 9 7.71 13.83 -6.45
CA ALA A 9 7.27 13.19 -5.21
C ALA A 9 6.71 11.79 -5.47
N LEU A 10 5.92 11.60 -6.52
CA LEU A 10 5.33 10.31 -6.89
C LEU A 10 6.39 9.29 -7.32
N ARG A 11 7.37 9.69 -8.13
CA ARG A 11 8.48 8.81 -8.52
C ARG A 11 9.31 8.38 -7.31
N ALA A 12 9.57 9.32 -6.39
CA ALA A 12 10.25 9.01 -5.15
C ALA A 12 9.39 8.09 -4.25
N LEU A 13 8.10 8.39 -4.09
CA LEU A 13 7.16 7.57 -3.34
C LEU A 13 7.15 6.14 -3.85
N ALA A 14 6.95 5.93 -5.16
CA ALA A 14 6.96 4.62 -5.78
C ALA A 14 8.27 3.86 -5.52
N ARG A 15 9.42 4.52 -5.66
CA ARG A 15 10.72 3.90 -5.36
C ARG A 15 10.86 3.51 -3.88
N GLY A 16 10.37 4.35 -2.98
CA GLY A 16 10.32 4.09 -1.55
C GLY A 16 9.42 2.93 -1.17
N CYS A 17 8.20 2.93 -1.68
CA CYS A 17 7.22 1.86 -1.47
C CYS A 17 7.76 0.52 -1.99
N ALA A 18 8.51 0.50 -3.10
CA ALA A 18 9.16 -0.71 -3.60
C ALA A 18 10.20 -1.27 -2.60
N VAL A 19 10.93 -0.41 -1.88
CA VAL A 19 11.86 -0.83 -0.82
C VAL A 19 11.10 -1.31 0.42
N LEU A 20 10.09 -0.56 0.86
CA LEU A 20 9.25 -0.90 2.02
C LEU A 20 8.33 -2.11 1.77
N GLY A 21 8.14 -2.48 0.51
CA GLY A 21 7.40 -3.66 0.09
C GLY A 21 8.05 -4.96 0.57
N ALA A 22 9.36 -4.98 0.84
CA ALA A 22 10.07 -6.17 1.34
C ALA A 22 9.76 -7.47 0.55
N GLY A 23 9.54 -7.34 -0.76
CA GLY A 23 9.17 -8.44 -1.66
C GLY A 23 7.66 -8.63 -1.91
N GLY A 24 6.80 -7.92 -1.17
CA GLY A 24 5.34 -7.90 -1.30
C GLY A 24 4.76 -6.53 -1.70
N GLY A 25 3.45 -6.34 -1.49
CA GLY A 25 2.74 -5.08 -1.74
C GLY A 25 2.43 -4.75 -3.21
N GLY A 26 2.87 -5.60 -4.15
CA GLY A 26 2.64 -5.42 -5.59
C GLY A 26 3.67 -4.53 -6.28
N ASP A 27 3.67 -4.56 -7.62
CA ASP A 27 4.56 -3.73 -8.43
C ASP A 27 4.12 -2.26 -8.39
N THR A 28 5.09 -1.39 -8.13
CA THR A 28 4.88 0.06 -8.06
C THR A 28 4.75 0.72 -9.43
N TYR A 29 5.19 0.07 -10.50
CA TYR A 29 5.25 0.70 -11.83
C TYR A 29 3.86 1.13 -12.34
N LEU A 30 2.88 0.23 -12.32
CA LEU A 30 1.52 0.55 -12.79
C LEU A 30 0.83 1.57 -11.88
N ALA A 31 0.94 1.40 -10.56
CA ALA A 31 0.39 2.35 -9.60
C ALA A 31 1.00 3.76 -9.76
N LEU A 32 2.30 3.85 -10.07
CA LEU A 32 2.95 5.12 -10.39
C LEU A 32 2.38 5.75 -11.68
N LEU A 33 2.18 4.97 -12.74
CA LEU A 33 1.60 5.48 -13.99
C LEU A 33 0.18 6.00 -13.75
N GLN A 34 -0.63 5.25 -13.01
CA GLN A 34 -1.99 5.66 -12.63
C GLN A 34 -1.97 6.96 -11.82
N ALA A 35 -1.08 7.07 -10.82
CA ALA A 35 -0.98 8.27 -9.98
C ALA A 35 -0.48 9.48 -10.79
N LEU A 36 0.49 9.31 -11.69
CA LEU A 36 0.97 10.38 -12.57
C LEU A 36 -0.13 10.88 -13.49
N GLN A 37 -0.92 9.96 -14.06
CA GLN A 37 -2.05 10.34 -14.91
C GLN A 37 -3.14 11.06 -14.10
N ALA A 38 -3.58 10.48 -12.98
CA ALA A 38 -4.61 11.07 -12.13
C ALA A 38 -4.22 12.46 -11.61
N THR A 39 -2.96 12.65 -11.20
CA THR A 39 -2.49 13.97 -10.75
C THR A 39 -2.33 14.97 -11.90
N GLY A 40 -2.07 14.51 -13.12
CA GLY A 40 -2.10 15.36 -14.32
C GLY A 40 -3.51 15.79 -14.71
N ASP A 41 -4.48 14.89 -14.60
CA ASP A 41 -5.88 15.12 -15.01
C ASP A 41 -6.67 15.93 -13.98
N PHE A 42 -6.47 15.65 -12.68
CA PHE A 42 -7.28 16.20 -11.58
C PHE A 42 -6.50 17.11 -10.61
N GLY A 43 -5.18 17.24 -10.81
CA GLY A 43 -4.29 17.97 -9.93
C GLY A 43 -3.66 17.09 -8.84
N PRO A 44 -2.53 17.53 -8.24
CA PRO A 44 -1.82 16.74 -7.25
C PRO A 44 -2.59 16.65 -5.93
N ALA A 45 -2.65 15.46 -5.35
CA ALA A 45 -3.19 15.26 -4.01
C ALA A 45 -2.28 15.90 -2.95
N SER A 46 -2.89 16.41 -1.88
CA SER A 46 -2.15 16.95 -0.72
C SER A 46 -1.79 15.84 0.25
N LEU A 47 -0.53 15.80 0.69
CA LEU A 47 -0.10 14.97 1.81
C LEU A 47 -0.30 15.76 3.11
N VAL A 48 -1.08 15.21 4.04
CA VAL A 48 -1.41 15.85 5.33
C VAL A 48 -0.96 14.99 6.50
N ASP A 49 -0.55 15.64 7.59
CA ASP A 49 -0.45 14.95 8.87
C ASP A 49 -1.86 14.58 9.39
N VAL A 50 -1.97 13.48 10.12
CA VAL A 50 -3.19 13.16 10.88
C VAL A 50 -3.57 14.30 11.86
N ASP A 51 -2.59 15.04 12.40
CA ASP A 51 -2.75 16.21 13.27
C ASP A 51 -3.39 17.43 12.59
N GLU A 52 -3.51 17.41 11.28
CA GLU A 52 -4.18 18.48 10.53
C GLU A 52 -5.67 18.20 10.30
N LEU A 53 -6.12 16.97 10.52
CA LEU A 53 -7.51 16.59 10.36
C LEU A 53 -8.29 16.82 11.67
N PRO A 54 -9.56 17.29 11.59
CA PRO A 54 -10.46 17.29 12.74
C PRO A 54 -10.57 15.88 13.34
N ASP A 55 -10.68 15.79 14.66
CA ASP A 55 -10.70 14.50 15.36
C ASP A 55 -11.76 13.52 14.82
N GLU A 56 -12.93 14.03 14.41
CA GLU A 56 -14.03 13.26 13.83
C GLU A 56 -13.97 13.12 12.29
N ALA A 57 -12.87 13.47 11.65
CA ALA A 57 -12.69 13.24 10.22
C ALA A 57 -12.59 11.73 9.95
N LEU A 58 -13.43 11.19 9.06
CA LEU A 58 -13.36 9.79 8.65
C LEU A 58 -12.23 9.61 7.64
N ILE A 59 -11.27 8.76 7.98
CA ILE A 59 -10.18 8.33 7.11
C ILE A 59 -10.58 6.99 6.51
N MET A 60 -10.34 6.83 5.21
CA MET A 60 -10.57 5.59 4.47
C MET A 60 -9.22 4.93 4.14
N PRO A 61 -8.75 3.96 4.95
CA PRO A 61 -7.66 3.08 4.55
C PRO A 61 -8.07 2.25 3.35
N CYS A 62 -7.22 2.14 2.35
CA CYS A 62 -7.56 1.45 1.13
C CYS A 62 -6.32 0.89 0.42
N GLY A 63 -6.55 -0.06 -0.50
CA GLY A 63 -5.52 -0.71 -1.28
C GLY A 63 -6.08 -1.80 -2.19
N GLY A 64 -5.18 -2.52 -2.85
CA GLY A 64 -5.49 -3.72 -3.60
C GLY A 64 -5.33 -4.98 -2.76
N ILE A 65 -6.21 -5.96 -2.99
CA ILE A 65 -6.14 -7.32 -2.45
C ILE A 65 -6.13 -8.34 -3.59
N GLY A 66 -5.42 -9.45 -3.39
CA GLY A 66 -5.33 -10.56 -4.34
C GLY A 66 -3.89 -10.89 -4.70
N ALA A 67 -3.70 -11.43 -5.90
CA ALA A 67 -2.40 -11.86 -6.40
C ALA A 67 -1.70 -10.72 -7.16
N PRO A 68 -0.54 -10.23 -6.70
CA PRO A 68 0.23 -9.21 -7.42
C PRO A 68 0.52 -9.53 -8.89
N THR A 69 0.70 -10.82 -9.21
CA THR A 69 0.93 -11.28 -10.59
C THR A 69 -0.28 -11.10 -11.50
N VAL A 70 -1.48 -11.01 -10.93
CA VAL A 70 -2.72 -10.74 -11.68
C VAL A 70 -2.93 -9.24 -11.84
N SER A 71 -2.68 -8.46 -10.78
CA SER A 71 -2.86 -7.00 -10.78
C SER A 71 -2.03 -6.28 -11.85
N ILE A 72 -0.95 -6.89 -12.37
CA ILE A 72 -0.16 -6.32 -13.46
C ILE A 72 -0.81 -6.45 -14.86
N GLU A 73 -1.76 -7.36 -15.03
CA GLU A 73 -2.48 -7.59 -16.29
C GLU A 73 -3.96 -7.15 -16.20
N LYS A 74 -4.55 -7.23 -15.00
CA LYS A 74 -5.92 -6.87 -14.70
C LYS A 74 -5.99 -5.46 -14.12
N ILE A 75 -5.87 -4.47 -15.00
CA ILE A 75 -5.83 -3.05 -14.65
C ILE A 75 -7.22 -2.57 -14.18
N GLU A 76 -7.23 -1.70 -13.16
CA GLU A 76 -8.41 -0.99 -12.70
C GLU A 76 -9.08 -0.17 -13.82
N ASN A 77 -10.41 -0.06 -13.75
CA ASN A 77 -11.23 0.73 -14.66
C ASN A 77 -11.12 2.24 -14.35
N GLY A 78 -10.77 2.59 -13.12
CA GLY A 78 -10.38 3.92 -12.67
C GLY A 78 -11.34 4.57 -11.68
N ASP A 79 -12.52 3.99 -11.44
CA ASP A 79 -13.54 4.49 -10.51
C ASP A 79 -13.73 3.59 -9.27
N GLU A 80 -12.86 2.59 -9.07
CA GLU A 80 -12.88 1.67 -7.93
C GLU A 80 -12.86 2.44 -6.60
N GLY A 81 -11.94 3.40 -6.46
CA GLY A 81 -11.85 4.23 -5.28
C GLY A 81 -13.16 4.97 -4.99
N GLU A 82 -13.78 5.56 -6.02
CA GLU A 82 -15.04 6.30 -5.90
C GLU A 82 -16.17 5.37 -5.46
N ARG A 83 -16.26 4.16 -6.02
CA ARG A 83 -17.24 3.14 -5.59
C ARG A 83 -17.06 2.73 -4.12
N LEU A 84 -15.80 2.48 -3.71
CA LEU A 84 -15.47 2.14 -2.33
C LEU A 84 -15.87 3.26 -1.36
N ARG A 85 -15.50 4.51 -1.70
CA ARG A 85 -15.87 5.70 -0.93
C ARG A 85 -17.37 5.81 -0.82
N ASP A 86 -18.09 5.80 -1.93
CA ASP A 86 -19.54 6.06 -1.95
C ASP A 86 -20.30 5.03 -1.13
N GLN A 87 -19.91 3.75 -1.23
CA GLN A 87 -20.50 2.70 -0.42
C GLN A 87 -20.14 2.83 1.07
N LEU A 88 -18.90 3.15 1.40
CA LEU A 88 -18.49 3.36 2.80
C LEU A 88 -19.27 4.53 3.42
N GLN A 89 -19.44 5.63 2.69
CA GLN A 89 -20.23 6.78 3.15
C GLN A 89 -21.70 6.43 3.31
N HIS A 90 -22.26 5.62 2.41
CA HIS A 90 -23.62 5.11 2.53
C HIS A 90 -23.82 4.28 3.79
N LEU A 91 -22.88 3.36 4.09
CA LEU A 91 -22.96 2.47 5.25
C LEU A 91 -22.75 3.19 6.58
N THR A 92 -21.87 4.20 6.61
CA THR A 92 -21.49 4.90 7.85
C THR A 92 -22.30 6.17 8.10
N GLY A 93 -22.96 6.72 7.07
CA GLY A 93 -23.61 8.03 7.13
C GLY A 93 -22.62 9.21 7.29
N ARG A 94 -21.31 8.98 7.10
CA ARG A 94 -20.25 9.97 7.28
C ARG A 94 -19.56 10.24 5.95
N GLN A 95 -19.02 11.45 5.78
CA GLN A 95 -18.20 11.80 4.62
C GLN A 95 -16.75 11.39 4.86
N VAL A 96 -16.12 10.78 3.84
CA VAL A 96 -14.68 10.48 3.85
C VAL A 96 -13.92 11.79 3.66
N ALA A 97 -13.03 12.08 4.61
CA ALA A 97 -12.25 13.31 4.64
C ALA A 97 -10.84 13.15 4.05
N ALA A 98 -10.29 11.93 4.07
CA ALA A 98 -8.96 11.63 3.54
C ALA A 98 -8.81 10.14 3.22
N LEU A 99 -7.92 9.84 2.28
CA LEU A 99 -7.47 8.47 2.02
C LEU A 99 -6.19 8.16 2.81
N MET A 100 -5.96 6.88 3.08
CA MET A 100 -4.74 6.39 3.71
C MET A 100 -4.37 5.05 3.08
N ALA A 101 -3.08 4.75 2.94
CA ALA A 101 -2.70 3.41 2.53
C ALA A 101 -3.04 2.40 3.64
N GLY A 102 -3.67 1.28 3.30
CA GLY A 102 -3.76 0.15 4.23
C GLY A 102 -2.37 -0.40 4.58
N GLU A 103 -1.48 -0.38 3.59
CA GLU A 103 -0.09 -0.85 3.65
C GLU A 103 0.78 0.03 2.74
N ILE A 104 1.89 0.56 3.25
CA ILE A 104 2.81 1.40 2.45
C ILE A 104 3.66 0.62 1.44
N GLY A 105 3.68 -0.71 1.54
CA GLY A 105 4.49 -1.58 0.70
C GLY A 105 4.01 -1.65 -0.75
N GLY A 106 4.95 -1.60 -1.69
CA GLY A 106 4.67 -1.84 -3.11
C GLY A 106 3.64 -0.87 -3.71
N GLY A 107 2.82 -1.37 -4.65
CA GLY A 107 1.77 -0.60 -5.33
C GLY A 107 0.70 -0.06 -4.38
N ASN A 108 0.42 -0.77 -3.28
CA ASN A 108 -0.57 -0.34 -2.27
C ASN A 108 -0.19 0.98 -1.58
N GLY A 109 1.09 1.30 -1.46
CA GLY A 109 1.54 2.59 -0.93
C GLY A 109 1.36 3.76 -1.90
N VAL A 110 1.09 3.50 -3.18
CA VAL A 110 0.97 4.52 -4.25
C VAL A 110 -0.48 4.68 -4.70
N LEU A 111 -1.22 3.58 -4.81
CA LEU A 111 -2.59 3.53 -5.33
C LEU A 111 -3.58 4.51 -4.67
N PRO A 112 -3.58 4.71 -3.33
CA PRO A 112 -4.44 5.70 -2.70
C PRO A 112 -4.23 7.12 -3.22
N VAL A 113 -3.04 7.46 -3.73
CA VAL A 113 -2.78 8.79 -4.31
C VAL A 113 -3.56 8.98 -5.62
N THR A 114 -3.66 7.93 -6.44
CA THR A 114 -4.48 7.92 -7.67
C THR A 114 -5.92 8.27 -7.35
N TRP A 115 -6.52 7.54 -6.41
CA TRP A 115 -7.91 7.75 -6.01
C TRP A 115 -8.11 9.11 -5.32
N ALA A 116 -7.18 9.53 -4.47
CA ALA A 116 -7.24 10.81 -3.77
C ALA A 116 -7.27 11.99 -4.76
N ALA A 117 -6.40 11.96 -5.77
CA ALA A 117 -6.34 12.99 -6.81
C ALA A 117 -7.69 13.11 -7.55
N ARG A 118 -8.27 11.98 -7.97
CA ARG A 118 -9.57 11.93 -8.66
C ARG A 118 -10.72 12.47 -7.81
N MET A 119 -10.69 12.19 -6.51
CA MET A 119 -11.72 12.63 -5.57
C MET A 119 -11.53 14.07 -5.06
N GLY A 120 -10.38 14.69 -5.31
CA GLY A 120 -10.01 15.96 -4.68
C GLY A 120 -9.82 15.86 -3.17
N LEU A 121 -9.41 14.68 -2.66
CA LEU A 121 -9.18 14.42 -1.24
C LEU A 121 -7.68 14.39 -0.91
N PRO A 122 -7.29 14.71 0.34
CA PRO A 122 -5.92 14.54 0.79
C PRO A 122 -5.58 13.06 1.07
N VAL A 123 -4.29 12.77 1.08
CA VAL A 123 -3.71 11.50 1.57
C VAL A 123 -3.10 11.75 2.94
N VAL A 124 -3.42 10.91 3.92
CA VAL A 124 -2.81 10.94 5.25
C VAL A 124 -1.41 10.36 5.18
N ASP A 125 -0.44 11.06 5.79
CA ASP A 125 0.93 10.59 5.94
C ASP A 125 1.04 9.52 7.04
N ALA A 126 0.40 8.38 6.80
CA ALA A 126 0.40 7.20 7.64
C ALA A 126 -0.04 5.98 6.83
N ASP A 127 0.20 4.79 7.38
CA ASP A 127 -0.38 3.54 6.90
C ASP A 127 -0.66 2.57 8.06
N GLY A 128 -1.22 1.41 7.73
CA GLY A 128 -1.53 0.37 8.70
C GLY A 128 -0.35 -0.51 9.12
N MET A 129 0.77 -0.54 8.40
CA MET A 129 1.79 -1.60 8.57
C MET A 129 3.25 -1.11 8.62
N GLY A 130 3.58 0.03 8.00
CA GLY A 130 4.94 0.57 7.85
C GLY A 130 5.83 -0.15 6.83
N ARG A 131 5.35 -1.30 6.30
CA ARG A 131 5.99 -2.16 5.29
C ARG A 131 4.95 -3.16 4.78
N ALA A 132 5.30 -4.04 3.83
CA ALA A 132 4.38 -5.10 3.46
C ALA A 132 4.34 -6.29 4.43
N PHE A 133 3.12 -6.79 4.67
CA PHE A 133 2.84 -8.06 5.30
C PHE A 133 1.80 -8.89 4.50
N PRO A 134 1.80 -10.22 4.63
CA PRO A 134 0.91 -11.06 3.82
C PRO A 134 -0.59 -10.87 4.04
N GLU A 135 -1.04 -10.60 5.26
CA GLU A 135 -2.45 -10.67 5.64
C GLU A 135 -2.95 -9.34 6.26
N VAL A 136 -4.18 -8.96 5.91
CA VAL A 136 -4.90 -7.78 6.42
C VAL A 136 -4.86 -7.60 7.95
N PRO A 137 -5.10 -8.61 8.82
CA PRO A 137 -5.07 -8.44 10.28
C PRO A 137 -3.70 -8.04 10.87
N GLN A 138 -2.64 -7.98 10.07
CA GLN A 138 -1.31 -7.55 10.53
C GLN A 138 -1.18 -6.02 10.64
N VAL A 139 -2.23 -5.26 10.28
CA VAL A 139 -2.28 -3.81 10.50
C VAL A 139 -2.29 -3.44 11.99
N THR A 140 -1.66 -2.32 12.34
CA THR A 140 -1.67 -1.73 13.69
C THR A 140 -3.08 -1.36 14.15
N MET A 141 -3.99 -1.08 13.21
CA MET A 141 -5.40 -0.78 13.50
C MET A 141 -6.10 -1.97 14.19
N GLN A 142 -5.80 -3.20 13.77
CA GLN A 142 -6.30 -4.43 14.40
C GLN A 142 -5.77 -4.56 15.83
N LEU A 143 -4.48 -4.25 16.06
CA LEU A 143 -3.88 -4.26 17.40
C LEU A 143 -4.48 -3.20 18.31
N ALA A 144 -4.85 -2.04 17.75
CA ALA A 144 -5.52 -0.95 18.46
C ALA A 144 -7.03 -1.20 18.70
N GLY A 145 -7.57 -2.35 18.28
CA GLY A 145 -8.98 -2.70 18.46
C GLY A 145 -9.93 -2.00 17.50
N ILE A 146 -9.43 -1.44 16.39
CA ILE A 146 -10.28 -0.90 15.32
C ILE A 146 -10.94 -2.07 14.60
N SER A 147 -12.25 -1.95 14.37
CA SER A 147 -13.02 -2.94 13.63
C SER A 147 -12.60 -2.95 12.15
N PRO A 148 -12.37 -4.12 11.52
CA PRO A 148 -12.23 -4.20 10.07
C PRO A 148 -13.53 -3.85 9.34
N SER A 149 -14.68 -3.92 10.02
CA SER A 149 -16.01 -3.74 9.44
C SER A 149 -16.59 -2.34 9.67
N PRO A 150 -17.43 -1.84 8.73
CA PRO A 150 -17.73 -2.47 7.45
C PRO A 150 -16.52 -2.42 6.51
N ALA A 151 -16.32 -3.50 5.76
CA ALA A 151 -15.38 -3.49 4.64
C ALA A 151 -16.14 -3.55 3.32
N VAL A 152 -15.54 -2.99 2.28
CA VAL A 152 -16.09 -2.97 0.94
C VAL A 152 -15.00 -3.41 -0.01
N ILE A 153 -15.33 -4.32 -0.93
CA ILE A 153 -14.44 -4.77 -2.00
C ILE A 153 -15.12 -4.54 -3.34
N THR A 154 -14.34 -4.17 -4.36
CA THR A 154 -14.81 -4.00 -5.75
C THR A 154 -13.82 -4.57 -6.75
N ASP A 155 -14.31 -5.02 -7.90
CA ASP A 155 -13.48 -5.34 -9.07
C ASP A 155 -13.58 -4.23 -10.14
N GLU A 156 -12.86 -4.43 -11.25
CA GLU A 156 -12.81 -3.55 -12.43
C GLU A 156 -14.12 -3.51 -13.22
N ARG A 157 -14.99 -4.51 -13.01
CA ARG A 157 -16.29 -4.65 -13.68
C ARG A 157 -17.39 -3.89 -12.96
N GLY A 158 -17.12 -3.40 -11.76
CA GLY A 158 -18.08 -2.71 -10.91
C GLY A 158 -18.90 -3.62 -10.00
N ASN A 159 -18.50 -4.88 -9.84
CA ASN A 159 -19.06 -5.72 -8.77
C ASN A 159 -18.64 -5.16 -7.43
N LEU A 160 -19.56 -5.11 -6.47
CA LEU A 160 -19.31 -4.59 -5.14
C LEU A 160 -19.87 -5.55 -4.09
N VAL A 161 -19.07 -5.85 -3.07
CA VAL A 161 -19.47 -6.71 -1.95
C VAL A 161 -19.15 -6.00 -0.64
N VAL A 162 -20.08 -6.07 0.31
CA VAL A 162 -19.92 -5.52 1.66
C VAL A 162 -19.73 -6.67 2.64
N PHE A 163 -18.73 -6.53 3.51
CA PHE A 163 -18.46 -7.51 4.56
C PHE A 163 -18.68 -6.93 5.96
N GLN A 164 -19.36 -7.74 6.77
CA GLN A 164 -19.42 -7.60 8.22
C GLN A 164 -18.76 -8.84 8.82
N ALA A 165 -17.56 -8.68 9.37
CA ALA A 165 -16.77 -9.76 9.93
C ALA A 165 -16.52 -9.53 11.43
N ILE A 166 -16.37 -10.63 12.16
CA ILE A 166 -16.14 -10.59 13.61
C ILE A 166 -14.68 -10.32 13.98
N SER A 167 -13.75 -10.39 13.01
CA SER A 167 -12.31 -10.12 13.20
C SER A 167 -11.60 -9.92 11.86
N GLY A 168 -10.40 -9.31 11.87
CA GLY A 168 -9.58 -9.16 10.66
C GLY A 168 -9.21 -10.49 10.00
N HIS A 169 -9.05 -11.57 10.78
CA HIS A 169 -8.81 -12.91 10.22
C HIS A 169 -10.01 -13.45 9.43
N TRP A 170 -11.24 -13.18 9.88
CA TRP A 170 -12.43 -13.53 9.10
C TRP A 170 -12.58 -12.63 7.89
N MET A 171 -12.22 -11.35 8.01
CA MET A 171 -12.23 -10.41 6.89
C MET A 171 -11.32 -10.89 5.75
N GLU A 172 -10.04 -11.13 6.05
CA GLU A 172 -9.03 -11.64 5.11
C GLU A 172 -9.54 -12.88 4.35
N ARG A 173 -10.13 -13.84 5.08
CA ARG A 173 -10.62 -15.09 4.47
C ARG A 173 -11.78 -14.86 3.50
N LEU A 174 -12.69 -13.95 3.83
CA LEU A 174 -13.86 -13.65 3.01
C LEU A 174 -13.48 -12.81 1.79
N GLU A 175 -12.66 -11.79 1.99
CA GLU A 175 -12.19 -10.92 0.90
C GLU A 175 -11.33 -11.68 -0.10
N ARG A 176 -10.45 -12.57 0.35
CA ARG A 176 -9.69 -13.43 -0.59
C ARG A 176 -10.57 -14.38 -1.38
N ALA A 177 -11.62 -14.92 -0.78
CA ALA A 177 -12.57 -15.75 -1.51
C ALA A 177 -13.27 -14.93 -2.61
N ALA A 178 -13.72 -13.71 -2.29
CA ALA A 178 -14.31 -12.81 -3.27
C ALA A 178 -13.30 -12.38 -4.35
N ALA A 179 -12.06 -12.07 -3.97
CA ALA A 179 -11.01 -11.71 -4.91
C ALA A 179 -10.72 -12.82 -5.94
N VAL A 180 -10.79 -14.09 -5.53
CA VAL A 180 -10.68 -15.24 -6.45
C VAL A 180 -11.82 -15.23 -7.48
N GLU A 181 -13.06 -15.03 -7.04
CA GLU A 181 -14.23 -14.96 -7.94
C GLU A 181 -14.19 -13.72 -8.85
N PHE A 182 -13.58 -12.63 -8.39
CA PHE A 182 -13.29 -11.43 -9.18
C PHE A 182 -12.12 -11.61 -10.16
N GLY A 183 -11.60 -12.82 -10.33
CA GLY A 183 -10.51 -13.11 -11.26
C GLY A 183 -9.12 -12.89 -10.70
N GLY A 184 -8.97 -12.87 -9.37
CA GLY A 184 -7.70 -12.93 -8.66
C GLY A 184 -7.16 -11.61 -8.12
N ALA A 185 -7.82 -10.48 -8.38
CA ALA A 185 -7.44 -9.16 -7.87
C ALA A 185 -8.66 -8.25 -7.74
N ALA A 186 -8.65 -7.41 -6.71
CA ALA A 186 -9.71 -6.47 -6.36
C ALA A 186 -9.16 -5.28 -5.57
N SER A 187 -9.97 -4.25 -5.39
CA SER A 187 -9.67 -3.07 -4.58
C SER A 187 -10.58 -3.07 -3.36
N SER A 188 -10.05 -2.73 -2.19
CA SER A 188 -10.80 -2.79 -0.95
C SER A 188 -10.58 -1.57 -0.05
N THR A 189 -11.53 -1.38 0.85
CA THR A 189 -11.39 -0.54 2.03
C THR A 189 -11.94 -1.28 3.24
N GLU A 190 -11.16 -1.23 4.32
CA GLU A 190 -11.43 -1.85 5.60
C GLU A 190 -10.75 -1.03 6.70
N PHE A 191 -11.08 -1.27 7.97
CA PHE A 191 -10.52 -0.54 9.12
C PHE A 191 -10.70 0.98 9.08
N SER A 192 -11.74 1.48 8.42
CA SER A 192 -12.12 2.89 8.43
C SER A 192 -12.20 3.44 9.86
N LEU A 193 -11.58 4.59 10.08
CA LEU A 193 -11.32 5.13 11.41
C LEU A 193 -11.37 6.65 11.42
N THR A 194 -11.55 7.22 12.61
CA THR A 194 -11.47 8.67 12.81
C THR A 194 -10.03 9.14 12.88
N ALA A 195 -9.77 10.43 12.62
CA ALA A 195 -8.44 11.01 12.81
C ALA A 195 -7.94 10.85 14.25
N ALA A 196 -8.81 10.99 15.25
CA ALA A 196 -8.46 10.76 16.66
C ALA A 196 -7.96 9.32 16.90
N GLN A 197 -8.63 8.32 16.33
CA GLN A 197 -8.16 6.93 16.39
C GLN A 197 -6.84 6.76 15.63
N ALA A 198 -6.72 7.35 14.44
CA ALA A 198 -5.53 7.21 13.60
C ALA A 198 -4.26 7.72 14.28
N ARG A 199 -4.32 8.75 15.14
CA ARG A 199 -3.17 9.25 15.94
C ARG A 199 -2.44 8.16 16.72
N HIS A 200 -3.17 7.13 17.16
CA HIS A 200 -2.67 6.07 18.02
C HIS A 200 -2.74 4.67 17.39
N ALA A 201 -3.46 4.51 16.29
CA ALA A 201 -3.73 3.22 15.65
C ALA A 201 -2.96 3.00 14.33
N THR A 202 -2.11 3.94 13.90
CA THR A 202 -1.42 3.90 12.59
C THR A 202 0.08 4.09 12.71
N VAL A 203 0.82 3.64 11.69
CA VAL A 203 2.24 3.96 11.52
C VAL A 203 2.37 5.31 10.85
N ARG A 204 2.66 6.34 11.65
CA ARG A 204 2.75 7.73 11.17
C ARG A 204 4.03 7.97 10.35
N ASN A 205 3.95 8.91 9.41
CA ASN A 205 5.03 9.37 8.54
C ASN A 205 5.56 8.34 7.54
N SER A 206 4.80 7.27 7.25
CA SER A 206 5.25 6.20 6.36
C SER A 206 5.34 6.65 4.89
N VAL A 207 4.43 7.51 4.43
CA VAL A 207 4.49 8.10 3.07
C VAL A 207 5.70 9.02 2.96
N SER A 208 5.91 9.89 3.95
CA SER A 208 7.10 10.75 4.02
C SER A 208 8.40 9.94 4.08
N LEU A 209 8.44 8.84 4.83
CA LEU A 209 9.58 7.93 4.88
C LEU A 209 9.85 7.30 3.51
N ALA A 210 8.81 6.77 2.85
CA ALA A 210 8.92 6.20 1.51
C ALA A 210 9.51 7.23 0.53
N ILE A 211 9.00 8.46 0.54
CA ILE A 211 9.53 9.53 -0.32
C ILE A 211 11.01 9.80 -0.04
N ARG A 212 11.42 9.92 1.24
CA ARG A 212 12.84 10.14 1.57
C ARG A 212 13.73 9.00 1.11
N ILE A 213 13.30 7.75 1.29
CA ILE A 213 14.00 6.55 0.79
C ILE A 213 14.17 6.65 -0.73
N GLY A 214 13.08 6.93 -1.45
CA GLY A 214 13.11 7.05 -2.90
C GLY A 214 14.04 8.15 -3.39
N GLU A 215 13.97 9.34 -2.77
CA GLU A 215 14.86 10.45 -3.07
C GLU A 215 16.33 10.09 -2.82
N ALA A 216 16.66 9.47 -1.69
CA ALA A 216 18.02 9.06 -1.35
C ALA A 216 18.58 8.05 -2.37
N VAL A 217 17.78 7.05 -2.74
CA VAL A 217 18.13 6.02 -3.72
C VAL A 217 18.29 6.61 -5.13
N MET A 218 17.44 7.56 -5.53
CA MET A 218 17.51 8.20 -6.84
C MET A 218 18.68 9.18 -6.99
N LYS A 219 19.04 9.89 -5.91
CA LYS A 219 20.15 10.86 -5.90
C LYS A 219 21.53 10.18 -5.79
N ALA A 220 21.58 8.91 -5.37
CA ALA A 220 22.82 8.16 -5.22
C ALA A 220 23.50 7.92 -6.57
N LYS A 221 24.76 8.37 -6.71
CA LYS A 221 25.57 8.17 -7.92
C LYS A 221 26.29 6.83 -7.94
N ASP A 222 26.86 6.44 -6.80
CA ASP A 222 27.76 5.28 -6.74
C ASP A 222 27.07 4.03 -6.17
N SER A 223 26.43 4.15 -5.00
CA SER A 223 25.80 3.02 -4.32
C SER A 223 24.43 3.38 -3.75
N PRO A 224 23.34 3.03 -4.44
CA PRO A 224 21.98 3.21 -3.92
C PRO A 224 21.73 2.45 -2.62
N VAL A 225 22.39 1.30 -2.43
CA VAL A 225 22.30 0.51 -1.18
C VAL A 225 22.96 1.25 -0.01
N ALA A 226 24.10 1.89 -0.22
CA ALA A 226 24.75 2.67 0.83
C ALA A 226 23.92 3.89 1.23
N ALA A 227 23.31 4.58 0.24
CA ALA A 227 22.40 5.69 0.49
C ALA A 227 21.16 5.24 1.30
N LEU A 228 20.57 4.09 0.94
CA LEU A 228 19.47 3.49 1.70
C LEU A 228 19.89 3.18 3.14
N ILE A 229 21.02 2.52 3.34
CA ILE A 229 21.56 2.19 4.68
C ILE A 229 21.71 3.45 5.53
N ALA A 230 22.25 4.52 4.96
CA ALA A 230 22.42 5.79 5.66
C ALA A 230 21.08 6.46 6.01
N GLU A 231 20.09 6.40 5.11
CA GLU A 231 18.78 7.02 5.31
C GLU A 231 17.96 6.35 6.42
N ILE A 232 17.95 5.01 6.49
CA ILE A 232 17.07 4.27 7.40
C ILE A 232 17.80 3.47 8.49
N GLY A 233 19.12 3.58 8.59
CA GLY A 233 19.91 2.82 9.56
C GLY A 233 19.86 1.31 9.34
N ALA A 234 19.66 0.87 8.09
CA ALA A 234 19.63 -0.54 7.74
C ALA A 234 21.02 -1.19 7.81
N PHE A 235 21.09 -2.50 7.69
CA PHE A 235 22.35 -3.23 7.56
C PHE A 235 22.29 -4.20 6.38
N ARG A 236 23.46 -4.47 5.80
CA ARG A 236 23.58 -5.36 4.64
C ARG A 236 23.71 -6.81 5.11
N LEU A 237 22.77 -7.66 4.72
CA LEU A 237 22.81 -9.11 5.01
C LEU A 237 23.83 -9.86 4.15
N VAL A 238 23.84 -9.58 2.84
CA VAL A 238 24.70 -10.22 1.85
C VAL A 238 24.86 -9.34 0.60
N THR A 239 26.01 -9.44 -0.06
CA THR A 239 26.21 -9.04 -1.45
C THR A 239 26.34 -10.29 -2.29
N GLY A 240 25.50 -10.45 -3.32
CA GLY A 240 25.49 -11.68 -4.10
C GLY A 240 24.76 -11.53 -5.42
N LYS A 241 24.72 -12.62 -6.19
CA LYS A 241 23.86 -12.76 -7.37
C LYS A 241 22.68 -13.67 -7.03
N ILE A 242 21.55 -13.43 -7.66
CA ILE A 242 20.41 -14.34 -7.61
C ILE A 242 20.79 -15.59 -8.41
N SER A 243 20.77 -16.76 -7.76
CA SER A 243 21.08 -18.05 -8.39
C SER A 243 19.83 -18.87 -8.69
N ASP A 244 18.74 -18.66 -7.94
CA ASP A 244 17.48 -19.36 -8.14
C ASP A 244 16.28 -18.51 -7.66
N VAL A 245 15.12 -18.69 -8.31
CA VAL A 245 13.86 -18.03 -7.97
C VAL A 245 12.73 -19.03 -8.14
N GLU A 246 12.01 -19.30 -7.05
CA GLU A 246 10.81 -20.13 -7.02
C GLU A 246 9.61 -19.25 -6.72
N ARG A 247 8.52 -19.36 -7.50
CA ARG A 247 7.27 -18.63 -7.28
C ARG A 247 6.06 -19.49 -7.67
N HIS A 248 5.05 -19.50 -6.84
CA HIS A 248 3.76 -20.13 -7.11
C HIS A 248 2.62 -19.32 -6.48
N THR A 249 1.47 -19.30 -7.15
CA THR A 249 0.26 -18.67 -6.64
C THR A 249 -0.66 -19.73 -6.05
N THR A 250 -1.07 -19.58 -4.80
CA THR A 250 -1.97 -20.54 -4.13
C THR A 250 -2.91 -19.79 -3.21
N SER A 251 -4.23 -20.06 -3.34
CA SER A 251 -5.28 -19.45 -2.49
C SER A 251 -5.23 -17.92 -2.43
N GLY A 252 -4.94 -17.27 -3.56
CA GLY A 252 -4.85 -15.82 -3.66
C GLY A 252 -3.54 -15.20 -3.15
N PHE A 253 -2.56 -16.01 -2.71
CA PHE A 253 -1.24 -15.54 -2.31
C PHE A 253 -0.18 -15.93 -3.33
N VAL A 254 0.80 -15.06 -3.55
CA VAL A 254 2.06 -15.42 -4.22
C VAL A 254 3.05 -15.85 -3.13
N ARG A 255 3.56 -17.08 -3.23
CA ARG A 255 4.55 -17.65 -2.31
C ARG A 255 5.75 -18.12 -3.10
N GLY A 256 6.93 -18.11 -2.47
CA GLY A 256 8.15 -18.41 -3.17
C GLY A 256 9.39 -18.20 -2.34
N SER A 257 10.54 -18.31 -2.99
CA SER A 257 11.82 -17.99 -2.38
C SER A 257 12.82 -17.51 -3.42
N VAL A 258 13.83 -16.76 -2.97
CA VAL A 258 14.99 -16.39 -3.78
C VAL A 258 16.26 -16.92 -3.11
N VAL A 259 17.14 -17.55 -3.89
CA VAL A 259 18.45 -17.99 -3.44
C VAL A 259 19.51 -17.01 -3.94
N ILE A 260 20.34 -16.54 -3.01
CA ILE A 260 21.43 -15.60 -3.27
C ILE A 260 22.76 -16.31 -2.99
N GLU A 261 23.60 -16.39 -4.03
CA GLU A 261 24.98 -16.84 -3.92
C GLU A 261 25.88 -15.64 -3.64
N GLY A 262 26.56 -15.66 -2.50
CA GLY A 262 27.39 -14.55 -2.03
C GLY A 262 28.61 -14.29 -2.93
N LEU A 263 28.97 -13.02 -3.06
CA LEU A 263 30.07 -12.52 -3.87
C LEU A 263 31.04 -11.70 -3.03
N GLY A 264 32.30 -11.59 -3.47
CA GLY A 264 33.32 -10.80 -2.78
C GLY A 264 33.56 -11.31 -1.36
N ALA A 265 33.37 -10.46 -0.37
CA ALA A 265 33.52 -10.82 1.05
C ALA A 265 32.50 -11.87 1.53
N ASP A 266 31.41 -12.07 0.79
CA ASP A 266 30.38 -13.06 1.09
C ASP A 266 30.55 -14.37 0.29
N ALA A 267 31.65 -14.54 -0.46
CA ALA A 267 31.87 -15.73 -1.28
C ALA A 267 31.76 -17.03 -0.47
N GLY A 268 31.04 -18.01 -1.02
CA GLY A 268 30.77 -19.30 -0.38
C GLY A 268 29.55 -19.31 0.56
N ARG A 269 28.91 -18.15 0.81
CA ARG A 269 27.63 -18.08 1.54
C ARG A 269 26.46 -18.30 0.58
N LEU A 270 25.46 -19.05 1.03
CA LEU A 270 24.15 -19.17 0.38
C LEU A 270 23.08 -18.69 1.35
N ILE A 271 22.18 -17.82 0.86
CA ILE A 271 21.02 -17.34 1.63
C ILE A 271 19.77 -17.63 0.82
N ARG A 272 18.75 -18.20 1.48
CA ARG A 272 17.39 -18.34 0.95
C ARG A 272 16.50 -17.36 1.70
N LEU A 273 15.84 -16.47 0.97
CA LEU A 273 14.80 -15.57 1.46
C LEU A 273 13.44 -16.06 1.01
#